data_AF-A0A7S4IXH4-F1
#
_entry.id   AF-A0A7S4IXH4-F1
#
_cell.length_a   1.000
_cell.length_b   1.000
_cell.length_c   1.000
_cell.angle_alpha   90.00
_cell.angle_beta   90.00
_cell.angle_gamma   90.00
#
_symmetry.space_group_name_H-M   'P 1'
#
loop_
_entity.id
_entity.type
_entity.pdbx_description
1 polymer ?
#
loop_
_entity_poly.entity_id
_entity_poly.type
_entity_poly.pdbx_seq_one_letter_code
_entity_poly.pdbx_strand_id
1 'polypeptide(L)'
;CSAPPGYVADDTDCDDNDASVNPGAIELCNGIDDNCNGHVDEGAKTTFYADVDGDTYGDQSNTTQACSAPPGYVADDTDCDDSDDSVNPGAIELCNGIDDNCNGHVDEGAKTTFYAD
;
A
#
# COMPACT_ATOMS: atom_id res chain seq x y z
N CYS A 1 4.96 -50.56 2.74
CA CYS A 1 5.91 -49.74 1.98
C CYS A 1 6.13 -48.47 2.77
N SER A 2 7.24 -48.35 3.47
CA SER A 2 7.63 -47.11 4.17
C SER A 2 8.64 -46.38 3.30
N ALA A 3 8.54 -45.06 3.24
CA ALA A 3 9.53 -44.24 2.57
C ALA A 3 10.93 -44.49 3.18
N PRO A 4 12.01 -44.51 2.37
CA PRO A 4 13.37 -44.61 2.89
C PRO A 4 13.69 -43.46 3.86
N PRO A 5 14.70 -43.61 4.75
CA PRO A 5 15.14 -42.51 5.61
C PRO A 5 15.48 -41.27 4.76
N GLY A 6 14.84 -40.15 5.06
CA GLY A 6 14.98 -38.89 4.30
C GLY A 6 13.96 -38.67 3.18
N TYR A 7 12.96 -39.54 3.02
CA TYR A 7 11.90 -39.38 2.03
C TYR A 7 10.54 -39.26 2.75
N VAL A 8 9.75 -38.26 2.40
CA VAL A 8 8.35 -38.13 2.79
C VAL A 8 7.44 -38.63 1.66
N ALA A 9 6.22 -39.07 2.01
CA ALA A 9 5.23 -39.53 1.03
C ALA A 9 4.33 -38.40 0.51
N ASP A 10 4.54 -37.20 1.06
CA ASP A 10 3.78 -35.99 0.79
C ASP A 10 4.62 -35.15 -0.18
N ASP A 11 4.12 -34.91 -1.40
CA ASP A 11 4.80 -34.13 -2.45
C ASP A 11 4.50 -32.63 -2.36
N THR A 12 4.00 -32.21 -1.20
CA THR A 12 3.53 -30.84 -0.95
C THR A 12 4.65 -29.87 -0.60
N ASP A 13 5.85 -30.36 -0.25
CA ASP A 13 7.05 -29.53 -0.11
C ASP A 13 7.62 -29.20 -1.50
N CYS A 14 7.62 -27.91 -1.83
CA CYS A 14 8.05 -27.39 -3.12
C CYS A 14 9.56 -27.09 -3.19
N ASP A 15 10.29 -27.10 -2.06
CA ASP A 15 11.76 -27.03 -2.02
C ASP A 15 12.37 -27.87 -0.88
N ASP A 16 12.64 -29.15 -1.17
CA ASP A 16 13.29 -30.10 -0.26
C ASP A 16 14.67 -29.66 0.29
N ASN A 17 15.29 -28.60 -0.28
CA ASN A 17 16.58 -28.09 0.18
C ASN A 17 16.45 -26.88 1.11
N ASP A 18 15.24 -26.32 1.28
CA ASP A 18 14.98 -25.16 2.12
C ASP A 18 13.86 -25.44 3.13
N ALA A 19 14.25 -25.63 4.40
CA ALA A 19 13.28 -25.87 5.47
C ALA A 19 12.35 -24.67 5.78
N SER A 20 12.61 -23.48 5.21
CA SER A 20 11.70 -22.34 5.29
C SER A 20 10.61 -22.33 4.22
N VAL A 21 10.73 -23.18 3.20
CA VAL A 21 9.76 -23.33 2.11
C VAL A 21 9.04 -24.66 2.32
N ASN A 22 7.77 -24.62 2.73
CA ASN A 22 6.94 -25.80 2.99
C ASN A 22 5.48 -25.38 3.24
N PRO A 23 4.48 -26.28 3.11
CA PRO A 23 3.05 -25.98 3.32
C PRO A 23 2.62 -25.26 4.60
N GLY A 24 3.47 -25.25 5.64
CA GLY A 24 3.21 -24.59 6.92
C GLY A 24 3.95 -23.26 7.11
N ALA A 25 4.74 -22.82 6.13
CA ALA A 25 5.47 -21.57 6.18
C ALA A 25 4.52 -20.36 6.10
N ILE A 26 5.01 -19.21 6.56
CA ILE A 26 4.35 -17.91 6.37
C ILE A 26 5.02 -17.27 5.17
N GLU A 27 4.23 -16.72 4.26
CA GLU A 27 4.75 -15.93 3.14
C GLU A 27 5.59 -14.75 3.63
N LEU A 28 6.79 -14.63 3.06
CA LEU A 28 7.62 -13.44 3.13
C LEU A 28 7.63 -12.79 1.77
N CYS A 29 7.79 -11.47 1.73
CA CYS A 29 7.89 -10.76 0.45
C CYS A 29 9.30 -10.91 -0.14
N ASN A 30 9.64 -12.13 -0.57
CA ASN A 30 10.97 -12.56 -1.04
C ASN A 30 10.94 -13.08 -2.50
N GLY A 31 9.76 -13.16 -3.13
CA GLY A 31 9.54 -13.66 -4.48
C GLY A 31 9.49 -15.19 -4.59
N ILE A 32 9.32 -15.89 -3.47
CA ILE A 32 9.19 -17.34 -3.36
C ILE A 32 7.77 -17.66 -2.87
N ASP A 33 7.22 -18.79 -3.31
CA ASP A 33 6.01 -19.39 -2.73
C ASP A 33 6.46 -20.16 -1.48
N ASP A 34 6.58 -19.48 -0.34
CA ASP A 34 7.14 -20.07 0.88
C ASP A 34 6.23 -21.20 1.40
N ASN A 35 4.92 -21.08 1.23
CA ASN A 35 3.94 -22.04 1.72
C ASN A 35 3.46 -23.06 0.67
N CYS A 36 4.09 -23.09 -0.50
CA CYS A 36 3.84 -24.06 -1.58
C CYS A 36 2.37 -24.18 -2.01
N ASN A 37 1.58 -23.10 -1.96
CA ASN A 37 0.17 -23.12 -2.36
C ASN A 37 -0.07 -22.72 -3.82
N GLY A 38 0.99 -22.37 -4.55
CA GLY A 38 0.96 -21.92 -5.94
C GLY A 38 0.81 -20.41 -6.12
N HIS A 39 0.83 -19.64 -5.03
CA HIS A 39 0.85 -18.19 -5.03
C HIS A 39 2.18 -17.69 -4.43
N VAL A 40 2.60 -16.50 -4.84
CA VAL A 40 3.89 -15.92 -4.42
C VAL A 40 3.64 -14.65 -3.64
N ASP A 41 4.18 -14.62 -2.42
CA ASP A 41 4.10 -13.53 -1.43
C ASP A 41 2.64 -13.13 -1.08
N GLU A 42 1.66 -14.03 -1.16
CA GLU A 42 0.28 -13.70 -0.82
C GLU A 42 0.12 -13.44 0.68
N GLY A 43 -0.60 -12.36 1.02
CA GLY A 43 -0.71 -11.93 2.42
C GLY A 43 0.58 -11.32 3.01
N ALA A 44 1.70 -11.34 2.28
CA ALA A 44 2.94 -10.65 2.65
C ALA A 44 3.07 -9.24 2.02
N LYS A 45 2.32 -8.96 0.95
CA LYS A 45 2.30 -7.65 0.29
C LYS A 45 1.56 -6.59 1.10
N THR A 46 2.04 -5.35 1.00
CA THR A 46 1.38 -4.17 1.56
C THR A 46 0.61 -3.45 0.45
N THR A 47 -0.51 -2.81 0.81
CA THR A 47 -1.25 -1.93 -0.09
C THR A 47 -0.54 -0.58 -0.18
N PHE A 48 -0.36 -0.09 -1.39
CA PHE A 48 0.10 1.26 -1.71
C PHE A 48 -0.93 1.97 -2.57
N TYR A 49 -0.90 3.29 -2.54
CA TYR A 49 -1.89 4.21 -3.10
C TYR A 49 -1.21 5.12 -4.12
N ALA A 50 -1.86 5.37 -5.26
CA ALA A 50 -1.25 6.19 -6.31
C ALA A 50 -1.04 7.63 -5.80
N ASP A 51 0.09 8.23 -6.18
CA ASP A 51 0.47 9.63 -5.92
C ASP A 51 0.75 10.25 -7.29
N VAL A 52 -0.31 10.76 -7.93
CA VAL A 52 -0.33 11.18 -9.33
C VAL A 52 0.16 12.61 -9.49
N ASP A 53 -0.12 13.48 -8.53
CA ASP A 53 0.33 14.87 -8.53
C ASP A 53 1.71 15.09 -7.87
N GLY A 54 2.20 14.11 -7.10
CA GLY A 54 3.57 14.06 -6.58
C GLY A 54 3.75 14.75 -5.23
N ASP A 55 2.69 14.86 -4.43
CA ASP A 55 2.68 15.59 -3.17
C ASP A 55 2.95 14.71 -1.92
N THR A 56 3.11 13.41 -2.13
CA THR A 56 3.40 12.33 -1.15
C THR A 56 2.21 11.76 -0.37
N TYR A 57 1.00 12.22 -0.65
CA TYR A 57 -0.25 11.61 -0.22
C TYR A 57 -0.81 10.76 -1.37
N GLY A 58 -1.73 9.83 -1.08
CA GLY A 58 -2.19 8.92 -2.12
C GLY A 58 -3.70 8.68 -2.15
N ASP A 59 -4.20 8.37 -3.34
CA ASP A 59 -5.61 8.10 -3.61
C ASP A 59 -6.07 6.73 -3.04
N GLN A 60 -6.93 6.76 -2.03
CA GLN A 60 -7.53 5.58 -1.42
C GLN A 60 -8.27 4.66 -2.43
N SER A 61 -8.73 5.21 -3.56
CA SER A 61 -9.46 4.49 -4.59
C SER A 61 -8.55 3.81 -5.64
N ASN A 62 -7.29 4.24 -5.73
CA ASN A 62 -6.32 3.74 -6.70
C ASN A 62 -5.17 3.02 -6.00
N THR A 63 -5.35 1.70 -5.80
CA THR A 63 -4.45 0.89 -4.99
C THR A 63 -3.70 -0.18 -5.78
N THR A 64 -2.55 -0.56 -5.25
CA THR A 64 -1.77 -1.73 -5.71
C THR A 64 -1.16 -2.46 -4.53
N GLN A 65 -0.87 -3.76 -4.67
CA GLN A 65 -0.20 -4.54 -3.64
C GLN A 65 1.22 -4.90 -4.08
N ALA A 66 2.20 -4.58 -3.23
CA ALA A 66 3.61 -4.85 -3.50
C ALA A 66 4.42 -5.09 -2.21
N CYS A 67 5.66 -5.56 -2.35
CA CYS A 67 6.59 -5.69 -1.23
C CYS A 67 7.17 -4.35 -0.76
N SER A 68 7.19 -3.37 -1.66
CA SER A 68 7.70 -2.02 -1.45
C SER A 68 6.94 -1.08 -2.37
N ALA A 69 6.87 0.21 -1.99
CA ALA A 69 6.19 1.23 -2.77
C ALA A 69 6.69 1.24 -4.23
N PRO A 70 5.80 0.96 -5.21
CA PRO A 70 6.14 1.14 -6.63
C PRO A 70 6.37 2.62 -6.96
N PRO A 71 7.05 2.94 -8.07
CA PRO A 71 7.14 4.33 -8.53
C PRO A 71 5.76 4.95 -8.76
N GLY A 72 5.52 6.14 -8.22
CA GLY A 72 4.23 6.84 -8.28
C GLY A 72 3.18 6.31 -7.31
N TYR A 73 3.61 5.59 -6.26
CA TYR A 73 2.74 5.11 -5.20
C TYR A 73 3.37 5.37 -3.82
N VAL A 74 2.52 5.66 -2.84
CA VAL A 74 2.88 5.88 -1.43
C VAL A 74 2.09 4.96 -0.50
N ALA A 75 2.49 4.86 0.76
CA ALA A 75 1.79 4.05 1.77
C ALA A 75 0.64 4.81 2.45
N ASP A 76 0.62 6.13 2.27
CA ASP A 76 -0.42 7.02 2.77
C ASP A 76 -1.64 7.00 1.84
N ASP A 77 -2.85 7.07 2.39
CA ASP A 77 -4.12 7.02 1.66
C ASP A 77 -5.06 8.17 1.96
N THR A 78 -4.48 9.30 2.38
CA THR A 78 -5.22 10.42 2.95
C THR A 78 -5.43 11.58 1.98
N ASP A 79 -5.09 11.40 0.70
CA ASP A 79 -5.37 12.39 -0.33
C ASP A 79 -6.84 12.36 -0.76
N CYS A 80 -7.46 13.54 -0.79
CA CYS A 80 -8.82 13.74 -1.25
C CYS A 80 -8.93 14.23 -2.70
N ASP A 81 -7.84 14.72 -3.32
CA ASP A 81 -7.74 15.10 -4.72
C ASP A 81 -6.32 14.87 -5.28
N ASP A 82 -6.04 13.62 -5.66
CA ASP A 82 -4.78 13.13 -6.29
C ASP A 82 -4.55 13.67 -7.71
N SER A 83 -5.13 14.82 -8.04
CA SER A 83 -4.89 15.55 -9.28
C SER A 83 -4.40 16.99 -9.05
N ASP A 84 -4.29 17.42 -7.80
CA ASP A 84 -3.89 18.76 -7.39
C ASP A 84 -2.98 18.71 -6.16
N ASP A 85 -1.67 18.90 -6.37
CA ASP A 85 -0.63 18.87 -5.34
C ASP A 85 -0.79 19.91 -4.21
N SER A 86 -1.76 20.81 -4.34
CA SER A 86 -2.13 21.79 -3.32
C SER A 86 -3.28 21.36 -2.40
N VAL A 87 -3.92 20.22 -2.68
CA VAL A 87 -5.07 19.68 -1.93
C VAL A 87 -4.66 18.37 -1.24
N ASN A 88 -4.25 18.46 0.02
CA ASN A 88 -3.79 17.31 0.80
C ASN A 88 -3.77 17.60 2.30
N PRO A 89 -3.67 16.59 3.18
CA PRO A 89 -3.67 16.77 4.65
C PRO A 89 -2.65 17.77 5.23
N GLY A 90 -1.60 18.09 4.50
CA GLY A 90 -0.59 19.09 4.88
C GLY A 90 -0.90 20.52 4.43
N ALA A 91 -1.91 20.72 3.57
CA ALA A 91 -2.24 22.00 2.99
C ALA A 91 -2.85 22.99 4.00
N ILE A 92 -2.85 24.27 3.60
CA ILE A 92 -3.48 25.35 4.37
C ILE A 92 -4.77 25.74 3.67
N GLU A 93 -5.87 25.81 4.42
CA GLU A 93 -7.16 26.29 3.91
C GLU A 93 -7.07 27.70 3.31
N LEU A 94 -7.49 27.79 2.06
CA LEU A 94 -7.80 29.01 1.36
C LEU A 94 -9.32 29.24 1.43
N CYS A 95 -9.79 30.43 1.03
CA CYS A 95 -11.22 30.68 0.90
C CYS A 95 -11.60 30.53 -0.57
N ASN A 96 -11.49 29.30 -1.07
CA ASN A 96 -11.67 28.91 -2.48
C ASN A 96 -12.86 27.96 -2.68
N GLY A 97 -13.50 27.49 -1.60
CA GLY A 97 -14.60 26.54 -1.64
C GLY A 97 -14.17 25.08 -1.81
N ILE A 98 -12.89 24.78 -1.60
CA ILE A 98 -12.28 23.45 -1.61
C ILE A 98 -11.91 23.11 -0.15
N ASP A 99 -11.94 21.82 0.20
CA ASP A 99 -11.34 21.30 1.44
C ASP A 99 -9.87 21.05 1.11
N ASP A 100 -9.05 22.10 1.20
CA ASP A 100 -7.64 22.03 0.75
C ASP A 100 -6.87 21.03 1.61
N ASN A 101 -7.21 20.87 2.89
CA ASN A 101 -6.49 20.00 3.82
C ASN A 101 -7.12 18.62 4.06
N CYS A 102 -8.10 18.23 3.25
CA CYS A 102 -8.74 16.91 3.28
C CYS A 102 -9.27 16.48 4.66
N ASN A 103 -9.74 17.41 5.50
CA ASN A 103 -10.25 17.07 6.84
C ASN A 103 -11.78 16.89 6.91
N GLY A 104 -12.47 17.08 5.78
CA GLY A 104 -13.93 16.99 5.65
C GLY A 104 -14.66 18.30 5.94
N HIS A 105 -13.95 19.42 6.04
CA HIS A 105 -14.49 20.76 6.20
C HIS A 105 -13.96 21.68 5.10
N VAL A 106 -14.75 22.68 4.71
CA VAL A 106 -14.41 23.58 3.60
C VAL A 106 -14.11 24.96 4.18
N ASP A 107 -12.99 25.54 3.78
CA ASP A 107 -12.50 26.88 4.14
C ASP A 107 -12.37 27.12 5.67
N GLU A 108 -12.18 26.07 6.50
CA GLU A 108 -12.13 26.26 7.95
C GLU A 108 -10.83 26.91 8.42
N GLY A 109 -10.96 28.01 9.17
CA GLY A 109 -9.78 28.76 9.58
C GLY A 109 -9.11 29.55 8.45
N ALA A 110 -9.64 29.51 7.22
CA ALA A 110 -9.28 30.41 6.13
C ALA A 110 -9.52 31.86 6.58
N LYS A 111 -8.47 32.67 6.57
CA LYS A 111 -8.56 34.09 6.97
C LYS A 111 -8.78 34.96 5.74
N THR A 112 -9.96 35.54 5.65
CA THR A 112 -10.25 36.60 4.67
C THR A 112 -9.82 37.96 5.25
N THR A 113 -8.87 38.63 4.58
CA THR A 113 -8.53 40.03 4.89
C THR A 113 -9.43 40.94 4.05
N PHE A 114 -10.39 41.60 4.69
CA PHE A 114 -11.24 42.60 4.05
C PHE A 114 -10.59 43.99 4.13
N TYR A 115 -10.61 44.73 3.03
CA TYR A 115 -10.22 46.15 2.99
C TYR A 115 -11.50 47.00 2.92
N ALA A 116 -11.58 48.04 3.74
CA ALA A 116 -12.67 49.02 3.66
C ALA A 116 -12.53 49.86 2.37
N ASP A 117 -13.66 50.22 1.76
CA ASP A 117 -13.71 51.11 0.59
C ASP A 117 -13.49 52.60 0.93
#